data_AF-A0A7V9ZD61-F1
#
_entry.id   AF-A0A7V9ZD61-F1
#
_cell.length_a   1.000
_cell.length_b   1.000
_cell.length_c   1.000
_cell.angle_alpha   90.00
_cell.angle_beta   90.00
_cell.angle_gamma   90.00
#
_symmetry.space_group_name_H-M   'P 1'
#
loop_
_entity.id
_entity.type
_entity.pdbx_description
1 polymer ?
#
loop_
_entity_poly.entity_id
_entity_poly.type
_entity_poly.pdbx_seq_one_letter_code
_entity_poly.pdbx_strand_id
1 'polypeptide(L)' 'MHEPSTYRPFVYTVAEDDGMNVTIEVSEEENAQVLCSYHNASKGGR' A
#
# COMPACT_ATOMS: atom_id res chain seq x y z
N MET A 1 -23.56 19.07 -10.37
CA MET A 1 -22.19 18.95 -10.92
C MET A 1 -21.45 18.06 -9.95
N HIS A 2 -21.03 16.87 -10.37
CA HIS A 2 -20.31 15.93 -9.49
C HIS A 2 -18.89 16.50 -9.35
N GLU A 3 -18.52 16.95 -8.16
CA GLU A 3 -17.15 17.40 -7.91
C GLU A 3 -16.19 16.24 -8.22
N PRO A 4 -15.06 16.46 -8.90
CA PRO A 4 -14.11 15.40 -9.16
C PRO A 4 -13.60 14.89 -7.82
N SER A 5 -13.81 13.60 -7.54
CA SER A 5 -13.27 12.98 -6.34
C SER A 5 -11.74 13.15 -6.36
N THR A 6 -11.20 13.87 -5.39
CA THR A 6 -9.75 13.99 -5.17
C THR A 6 -9.12 12.69 -4.65
N TYR A 7 -9.91 11.62 -4.58
CA TYR A 7 -9.46 10.30 -4.17
C TYR A 7 -8.43 9.75 -5.17
N ARG A 8 -7.18 9.71 -4.75
CA ARG A 8 -6.08 9.09 -5.49
C ARG A 8 -5.69 7.82 -4.76
N PRO A 9 -5.95 6.63 -5.31
CA PRO A 9 -5.50 5.38 -4.69
C PRO A 9 -3.97 5.31 -4.71
N PHE A 10 -3.40 4.62 -3.72
CA PHE A 10 -1.98 4.30 -3.71
C PHE A 10 -1.78 3.02 -4.51
N VAL A 11 -0.86 3.02 -5.47
CA VAL A 11 -0.60 1.85 -6.33
C VAL A 11 0.75 1.24 -5.96
N TYR A 12 0.72 -0.03 -5.59
CA TYR A 12 1.91 -0.84 -5.29
C TYR A 12 2.14 -1.84 -6.42
N THR A 13 3.40 -2.03 -6.78
CA THR A 13 3.80 -3.14 -7.65
C THR A 13 4.56 -4.14 -6.83
N VAL A 14 4.01 -5.35 -6.70
CA VAL A 14 4.63 -6.46 -6.00
C VAL A 14 5.19 -7.42 -7.06
N ALA A 15 6.48 -7.68 -6.97
CA ALA A 15 7.10 -8.74 -7.76
C ALA A 15 6.83 -10.07 -7.07
N GLU A 16 6.12 -10.96 -7.74
CA GLU A 16 5.90 -12.33 -7.27
C GLU A 16 7.07 -13.24 -7.67
N ASP A 17 7.20 -14.36 -6.97
CA ASP A 17 8.28 -15.35 -7.17
C ASP A 17 8.28 -15.97 -8.58
N ASP A 18 7.11 -16.04 -9.22
CA ASP A 18 6.93 -16.50 -10.61
C ASP A 18 7.45 -15.49 -11.66
N GLY A 19 7.98 -14.34 -11.22
CA GLY A 19 8.46 -13.27 -12.10
C GLY A 19 7.34 -12.40 -12.68
N MET A 20 6.10 -12.60 -12.22
CA MET A 20 4.96 -11.75 -12.56
C MET A 20 4.89 -10.54 -11.63
N ASN A 21 4.60 -9.37 -12.20
CA ASN A 21 4.34 -8.16 -11.41
C ASN A 21 2.83 -8.01 -11.21
N VAL A 22 2.41 -7.95 -9.96
CA VAL A 22 1.01 -7.67 -9.60
C VAL A 22 0.90 -6.24 -9.12
N THR A 23 -0.02 -5.49 -9.74
CA THR A 23 -0.36 -4.14 -9.30
C THR A 23 -1.55 -4.19 -8.37
N ILE A 24 -1.38 -3.63 -7.16
CA ILE A 24 -2.41 -3.57 -6.13
C ILE A 24 -2.71 -2.11 -5.87
N GLU A 25 -3.97 -1.73 -6.01
CA GLU A 25 -4.48 -0.42 -5.62
C GLU A 25 -4.99 -0.53 -4.18
N VAL A 26 -4.53 0.36 -3.31
CA VAL A 26 -4.95 0.39 -1.91
C VAL A 26 -5.46 1.76 -1.53
N SER A 27 -6.36 1.75 -0.56
CA SER A 27 -6.94 2.95 0.04
C SER A 27 -5.96 3.63 0.99
N GLU A 28 -6.23 4.90 1.33
CA GLU A 28 -5.40 5.63 2.30
C GLU A 28 -5.35 4.93 3.67
N GLU A 29 -6.49 4.39 4.12
CA GLU A 29 -6.59 3.65 5.38
C GLU A 29 -5.75 2.37 5.37
N GLU A 30 -5.73 1.65 4.26
CA GLU A 30 -4.93 0.43 4.07
C GLU A 30 -3.44 0.75 4.02
N ASN A 31 -3.05 1.81 3.29
CA ASN A 31 -1.69 2.32 3.27
C ASN A 31 -1.20 2.69 4.69
N ALA A 32 -2.02 3.39 5.47
CA ALA A 32 -1.67 3.75 6.85
C ALA A 32 -1.43 2.52 7.73
N GLN A 33 -2.24 1.46 7.58
CA GLN A 33 -2.05 0.20 8.31
C GLN A 33 -0.75 -0.50 7.91
N VAL A 34 -0.43 -0.54 6.62
CA VAL A 34 0.82 -1.11 6.09
C VAL A 34 2.02 -0.38 6.71
N LEU A 35 2.04 0.97 6.65
CA LEU A 35 3.12 1.78 7.20
C LEU A 35 3.28 1.61 8.72
N CYS A 36 2.18 1.56 9.46
CA CYS A 36 2.21 1.28 10.90
C CYS A 36 2.80 -0.10 11.20
N SER A 37 2.47 -1.10 10.39
CA SER A 37 3.00 -2.47 10.57
C SER A 37 4.50 -2.53 10.30
N TYR A 38 4.99 -1.87 9.24
CA TYR A 38 6.42 -1.76 8.93
C TYR A 38 7.21 -1.01 10.01
N HIS A 39 6.64 0.06 10.58
CA HIS A 39 7.29 0.83 11.64
C HIS A 39 7.50 0.00 12.91
N ASN A 40 6.52 -0.85 13.26
CA ASN A 40 6.62 -1.74 14.42
C ASN A 40 7.58 -2.92 14.17
N ALA A 41 7.59 -3.50 12.95
CA ALA A 41 8.53 -4.55 12.58
C ALA A 41 10.00 -4.08 12.64
N SER A 42 10.26 -2.83 12.23
CA SER A 42 11.62 -2.25 12.24
C SER A 42 12.19 -1.98 13.65
N LYS A 43 11.35 -2.06 14.69
CA LYS A 43 11.75 -1.89 16.10
C LYS A 43 11.84 -3.21 16.87
N GLY A 44 11.56 -4.35 16.23
CA GLY A 44 11.50 -5.67 16.84
C GLY A 44 12.79 -6.52 16.79
N GLY A 45 13.93 -5.95 16.42
CA GLY A 45 15.22 -6.66 16.43
C GLY A 45 15.80 -6.75 17.84
N ARG A 46 15.65 -7.91 18.50
CA ARG A 46 16.45 -8.36 19.64
C ARG A 46 17.38 -9.48 19.19
#